data_AF-A0A916PWI6-F1
#
_entry.id   AF-A0A916PWI6-F1
#
_cell.length_a   1.000
_cell.length_b   1.000
_cell.length_c   1.000
_cell.angle_alpha   90.00
_cell.angle_beta   90.00
_cell.angle_gamma   90.00
#
_symmetry.space_group_name_H-M   'P 1'
#
loop_
_entity.id
_entity.type
_entity.pdbx_description
1 polymer ?
#
loop_
_entity_poly.entity_id
_entity_poly.type
_entity_poly.pdbx_seq_one_letter_code
_entity_poly.pdbx_strand_id
1 'polypeptide(L)' 'MTLGWDRKTRVHGCLIHLDIINGKIWVQRDETEESVTLELVAAGIPASDIVLAFHPADVRPYTGYEIA' A
#
# COMPACT_ATOMS: atom_id res chain seq x y z
N MET A 1 -3.27 -11.84 -2.17
CA MET A 1 -4.05 -12.17 -3.40
C MET A 1 -5.28 -12.95 -3.01
N THR A 2 -6.45 -12.55 -3.52
CA THR A 2 -7.70 -13.28 -3.40
C THR A 2 -8.00 -13.93 -4.74
N LEU A 3 -8.12 -15.25 -4.76
CA LEU A 3 -8.33 -16.04 -5.96
C LEU A 3 -9.35 -17.12 -5.68
N GLY A 4 -10.53 -17.05 -6.30
CA GLY A 4 -11.59 -18.00 -6.00
C GLY A 4 -12.87 -17.77 -6.78
N TRP A 5 -13.97 -18.27 -6.26
CA TRP A 5 -15.31 -18.09 -6.81
C TRP A 5 -16.25 -17.68 -5.69
N ASP A 6 -17.07 -16.66 -5.92
CA ASP A 6 -18.28 -16.39 -5.14
C ASP A 6 -19.46 -16.80 -6.01
N ARG A 7 -20.02 -17.99 -5.74
CA ARG A 7 -21.09 -18.60 -6.53
C ARG A 7 -20.73 -18.66 -8.02
N LYS A 8 -21.32 -17.80 -8.84
CA LYS A 8 -21.10 -17.74 -10.30
C LYS A 8 -20.10 -16.64 -10.70
N THR A 9 -19.57 -15.90 -9.74
CA THR A 9 -18.67 -14.77 -9.96
C THR A 9 -17.22 -15.17 -9.68
N ARG A 10 -16.34 -14.92 -10.64
CA ARG A 10 -14.90 -15.12 -10.47
C ARG A 10 -14.35 -14.05 -9.53
N VAL A 11 -13.65 -14.47 -8.48
CA VAL A 11 -12.90 -13.58 -7.59
C VAL A 11 -11.42 -13.62 -7.98
N HIS A 12 -10.88 -12.45 -8.31
CA HIS A 12 -9.46 -12.24 -8.60
C HIS A 12 -9.06 -10.81 -8.25
N GLY A 13 -8.23 -10.63 -7.22
CA GLY A 13 -7.79 -9.31 -6.80
C GLY A 13 -6.60 -9.34 -5.84
N CYS A 14 -5.86 -8.23 -5.78
CA CYS A 14 -4.70 -8.07 -4.90
C CYS A 14 -5.03 -7.17 -3.69
N LEU A 15 -5.36 -7.72 -2.52
CA LEU A 15 -5.79 -6.88 -1.40
C LEU A 15 -4.74 -5.83 -0.97
N ILE A 16 -3.49 -6.27 -0.80
CA ILE A 16 -2.34 -5.42 -0.48
C ILE A 16 -1.18 -5.83 -1.40
N HIS A 17 -0.47 -4.85 -1.95
CA HIS A 17 0.79 -5.05 -2.68
C HIS A 17 1.83 -4.07 -2.14
N LEU A 18 2.91 -4.60 -1.59
CA LEU A 18 4.07 -3.85 -1.12
C LEU A 18 5.32 -4.24 -1.94
N ASP A 19 6.13 -3.25 -2.31
CA ASP A 19 7.49 -3.47 -2.83
C ASP A 19 8.53 -2.84 -1.87
N ILE A 20 9.77 -3.32 -1.93
CA ILE A 20 10.91 -2.61 -1.33
C ILE A 20 11.77 -2.07 -2.47
N ILE A 21 11.81 -0.74 -2.60
CA ILE A 21 12.55 -0.04 -3.66
C ILE A 21 13.44 0.99 -2.99
N ASN A 22 14.74 0.95 -3.27
CA ASN A 22 15.75 1.83 -2.67
C ASN A 22 15.72 1.86 -1.13
N GLY A 23 15.41 0.71 -0.51
CA GLY A 23 15.34 0.58 0.95
C GLY A 23 14.04 1.10 1.59
N LYS A 24 13.08 1.57 0.78
CA LYS A 24 11.79 2.08 1.25
C LYS A 24 10.65 1.14 0.92
N ILE A 25 9.59 1.19 1.71
CA ILE A 25 8.38 0.39 1.49
C ILE A 25 7.43 1.16 0.58
N TRP A 26 7.12 0.60 -0.58
CA TRP A 26 6.20 1.18 -1.55
C TRP A 26 4.86 0.47 -1.46
N VAL A 27 3.83 1.17 -0.98
CA VAL A 27 2.45 0.67 -0.92
C VAL A 27 1.81 0.86 -2.30
N GLN A 28 1.85 -0.18 -3.12
CA GLN A 28 1.32 -0.16 -4.50
C GLN A 28 -0.21 -0.28 -4.54
N ARG A 29 -0.76 -1.04 -3.59
CA ARG A 29 -2.21 -1.21 -3.40
C ARG A 29 -2.50 -1.45 -1.94
N ASP A 30 -3.58 -0.82 -1.47
CA ASP A 30 -4.15 -1.05 -0.15
C ASP A 30 -5.68 -0.94 -0.25
N GLU A 31 -6.38 -1.99 0.14
CA GLU A 31 -7.84 -2.09 0.09
C GLU A 31 -8.41 -2.48 1.47
N THR A 32 -7.66 -2.24 2.54
CA THR A 32 -8.13 -2.40 3.91
C THR A 32 -8.77 -1.11 4.43
N GLU A 33 -9.67 -1.24 5.39
CA GLU A 33 -10.26 -0.08 6.08
C GLU A 33 -9.23 0.58 7.01
N GLU A 34 -8.59 -0.24 7.86
CA GLU A 34 -7.40 0.16 8.61
C GLU A 34 -6.18 -0.03 7.69
N SER A 35 -5.71 1.07 7.09
CA SER A 35 -4.63 1.03 6.10
C SER A 35 -3.38 0.33 6.63
N VAL A 36 -2.76 -0.51 5.80
CA VAL A 36 -1.47 -1.17 6.11
C VAL A 36 -0.38 -0.15 6.45
N THR A 37 -0.49 1.07 5.92
CA THR A 37 0.41 2.18 6.20
C THR A 37 0.43 2.53 7.69
N LEU A 38 -0.73 2.54 8.35
CA LEU A 38 -0.84 2.83 9.78
C LEU A 38 -0.22 1.72 10.63
N GLU A 39 -0.39 0.47 10.21
CA GLU A 39 0.23 -0.68 10.88
C GLU A 39 1.76 -0.64 10.78
N LEU A 40 2.32 -0.26 9.63
CA LEU A 40 3.76 -0.10 9.44
C LEU A 40 4.34 0.98 10.37
N VAL A 41 3.64 2.11 10.50
CA VAL A 41 4.03 3.17 11.44
C VAL A 41 3.94 2.70 12.88
N ALA A 42 2.86 1.99 13.25
CA ALA A 42 2.70 1.42 14.59
C ALA A 42 3.78 0.37 14.92
N ALA A 43 4.29 -0.34 13.92
CA ALA A 43 5.41 -1.27 14.03
C ALA A 43 6.78 -0.58 14.14
N GLY A 44 6.84 0.76 14.09
CA GLY A 44 8.04 1.56 14.29
C GLY A 44 8.74 2.00 13.00
N ILE A 45 8.14 1.78 11.83
CA ILE A 45 8.68 2.26 10.55
C ILE A 45 8.33 3.74 10.40
N PRO A 46 9.33 4.64 10.23
CA PRO A 46 9.03 6.05 10.08
C PRO A 46 8.31 6.31 8.75
N ALA A 47 7.40 7.28 8.73
CA ALA A 47 6.66 7.66 7.53
C ALA A 47 7.57 8.10 6.36
N SER A 48 8.80 8.54 6.65
CA SER A 48 9.84 8.86 5.66
C SER A 48 10.42 7.64 4.93
N ASP A 49 10.17 6.43 5.42
CA ASP A 49 10.60 5.18 4.78
C ASP A 49 9.44 4.49 4.04
N ILE A 50 8.28 5.13 3.96
CA ILE A 50 7.06 4.59 3.34
C ILE A 50 6.61 5.52 2.21
N VAL A 51 6.36 4.96 1.03
CA VAL A 51 5.86 5.66 -0.15
C VAL A 51 4.45 5.16 -0.47
N LEU A 52 3.47 6.07 -0.53
CA LEU A 52 2.10 5.78 -0.98
C LEU A 52 2.05 5.71 -2.51
N ALA A 53 2.53 4.60 -3.07
CA ALA A 53 2.75 4.46 -4.50
C ALA A 53 1.45 4.41 -5.33
N PHE A 54 0.32 4.03 -4.72
CA PHE A 54 -1.00 4.13 -5.34
C PHE A 54 -1.44 5.57 -5.64
N HIS A 55 -0.81 6.58 -5.01
CA HIS A 55 -1.00 7.97 -5.38
C HIS A 55 -0.08 8.37 -6.56
N PRO A 56 -0.59 9.18 -7.51
CA PRO A 56 0.23 9.84 -8.53
C PRO A 56 1.42 10.58 -7.92
N ALA A 57 2.54 10.62 -8.63
CA ALA A 57 3.80 11.16 -8.11
C ALA A 57 3.71 12.63 -7.66
N ASP A 58 2.89 13.42 -8.33
CA ASP A 58 2.61 14.83 -8.02
C ASP A 58 1.73 15.03 -6.78
N VAL A 59 0.99 14.00 -6.35
CA VAL A 59 0.17 14.03 -5.13
C VAL A 59 0.96 13.66 -3.88
N ARG A 60 1.99 12.80 -4.01
CA ARG A 60 2.78 12.27 -2.89
C ARG A 60 3.35 13.33 -1.93
N PRO A 61 3.84 14.50 -2.40
CA PRO A 61 4.33 15.56 -1.50
C PRO A 61 3.31 16.08 -0.49
N TYR A 62 2.00 15.87 -0.74
CA TYR A 62 0.93 16.34 0.13
C TYR A 62 0.40 15.27 1.10
N THR A 63 1.01 14.07 1.11
CA THR A 63 0.49 12.92 1.86
C THR A 63 1.05 12.79 3.28
N GLY A 64 2.15 13.48 3.59
CA GLY A 64 2.88 13.31 4.86
C GLY A 64 3.77 12.05 4.91
N TYR A 65 3.86 11.32 3.81
CA TYR A 65 4.77 10.19 3.60
C TYR A 65 5.87 10.58 2.61
N GLU A 66 6.77 9.65 2.32
CA GLU A 66 7.86 9.86 1.37
C GLU A 66 7.37 9.92 -0.09
N ILE A 67 8.11 10.66 -0.91
CA ILE A 67 7.78 10.89 -2.32
C ILE A 67 8.26 9.72 -3.21
N ALA A 68 9.46 9.18 -2.92
CA ALA A 68 10.11 8.08 -3.63
C ALA A 68 11.19 7.40 -2.77
#